data_AF-A0A9P6Q611-F1
#
_entry.id   AF-A0A9P6Q611-F1
#
_cell.length_a   1.000
_cell.length_b   1.000
_cell.length_c   1.000
_cell.angle_alpha   90.00
_cell.angle_beta   90.00
_cell.angle_gamma   90.00
#
_symmetry.space_group_name_H-M   'P 1'
#
loop_
_entity.id
_entity.type
_entity.pdbx_description
1 polymer ?
#
loop_
_entity_poly.entity_id
_entity_poly.type
_entity_poly.pdbx_seq_one_letter_code
_entity_poly.pdbx_strand_id
1 'polypeptide(L)'
;MQLMSRDPPSVDTEFCNSWNGNVNDDCMDLQKRNAIGTYGHSGWPSYEDRDGDGFPDEWKVRFTLAAGVVSAPAHHEQFQVHIHGRRQPAVEMTGSHHQYTVHVPNPNEDQDGMYKSGTLPVSESVGVHSMQDVPVFTQGPGSELFRGVMDNTQSQFSPPEINKTLALPIPFPALLTENLLPP
;
A
#
# COMPACT_ATOMS: atom_id res chain seq x y z
N MET A 1 6.88 31.88 -8.30
CA MET A 1 6.75 30.79 -7.30
C MET A 1 6.18 29.60 -8.06
N GLN A 2 7.05 28.68 -8.48
CA GLN A 2 6.67 27.54 -9.31
C GLN A 2 5.99 26.51 -8.42
N LEU A 3 4.74 26.17 -8.73
CA LEU A 3 4.02 25.06 -8.09
C LEU A 3 4.92 23.83 -8.24
N MET A 4 5.52 23.42 -7.12
CA MET A 4 6.24 22.17 -7.06
C MET A 4 5.24 21.07 -7.45
N SER A 5 5.56 20.27 -8.48
CA SER A 5 4.75 19.14 -8.92
C SER A 5 4.50 18.20 -7.74
N ARG A 6 3.25 18.15 -7.28
CA ARG A 6 2.81 17.29 -6.18
C ARG A 6 2.50 15.89 -6.70
N ASP A 7 3.36 15.37 -7.56
CA ASP A 7 3.15 14.05 -8.13
C ASP A 7 3.76 13.02 -7.16
N PRO A 8 2.97 12.02 -6.71
CA PRO A 8 3.48 10.99 -5.81
C PRO A 8 4.67 10.27 -6.46
N PRO A 9 5.62 9.73 -5.68
CA PRO A 9 6.75 9.00 -6.24
C PRO A 9 6.24 7.77 -7.00
N SER A 10 6.35 7.77 -8.33
CA SER A 10 6.01 6.63 -9.19
C SER A 10 7.24 5.78 -9.46
N VAL A 11 7.06 4.48 -9.65
CA VAL A 11 8.12 3.56 -10.06
C VAL A 11 7.79 2.98 -11.44
N ASP A 12 8.72 3.08 -12.38
CA ASP A 12 8.67 2.34 -13.65
C ASP A 12 9.07 0.88 -13.42
N THR A 13 8.10 0.00 -13.24
CA THR A 13 8.35 -1.41 -12.93
C THR A 13 8.98 -2.17 -14.09
N GLU A 14 8.75 -1.76 -15.34
CA GLU A 14 9.41 -2.35 -16.51
C GLU A 14 10.90 -2.02 -16.49
N PHE A 15 11.26 -0.76 -16.23
CA PHE A 15 12.66 -0.38 -16.07
C PHE A 15 13.30 -1.07 -14.86
N CYS A 16 12.63 -1.08 -13.71
CA CYS A 16 13.10 -1.78 -12.51
C CYS A 16 13.41 -3.26 -12.78
N ASN A 17 12.50 -3.96 -13.47
CA ASN A 17 12.64 -5.40 -13.70
C ASN A 17 13.48 -5.75 -14.94
N SER A 18 13.80 -4.76 -15.79
CA SER A 18 14.74 -4.95 -16.91
C SER A 18 16.17 -5.27 -16.45
N TRP A 19 16.48 -4.89 -15.21
CA TRP A 19 17.75 -5.15 -14.53
C TRP A 19 17.69 -6.48 -13.78
N ASN A 20 17.69 -7.59 -14.52
CA ASN A 20 17.66 -8.95 -13.96
C ASN A 20 19.09 -9.54 -13.84
N GLY A 21 19.37 -10.25 -12.74
CA GLY A 21 20.73 -10.74 -12.43
C GLY A 21 20.88 -11.18 -10.97
N ASN A 22 22.10 -11.44 -10.51
CA ASN A 22 22.33 -11.80 -9.10
C ASN A 22 21.89 -10.66 -8.17
N VAL A 23 20.87 -10.93 -7.36
CA VAL A 23 20.20 -9.96 -6.46
C VAL A 23 21.01 -9.54 -5.24
N ASN A 24 22.30 -9.90 -5.23
CA ASN A 24 23.29 -9.48 -4.26
C ASN A 24 24.40 -8.62 -4.90
N ASP A 25 24.21 -8.15 -6.14
CA ASP A 25 25.11 -7.19 -6.77
C ASP A 25 24.62 -5.76 -6.47
N ASP A 26 25.34 -5.08 -5.58
CA ASP A 26 25.08 -3.68 -5.20
C ASP A 26 24.92 -2.77 -6.43
N CYS A 27 25.64 -3.05 -7.53
CA CYS A 27 25.55 -2.26 -8.76
C CYS A 27 24.17 -2.37 -9.41
N MET A 28 23.48 -3.49 -9.24
CA MET A 28 22.19 -3.76 -9.87
C MET A 28 21.04 -3.12 -9.09
N ASP A 29 21.08 -3.19 -7.77
CA ASP A 29 20.15 -2.46 -6.91
C ASP A 29 20.25 -0.95 -7.12
N LEU A 30 21.46 -0.43 -7.34
CA LEU A 30 21.65 0.97 -7.71
C LEU A 30 20.95 1.34 -9.03
N GLN A 31 20.94 0.45 -10.02
CA GLN A 31 20.22 0.71 -11.28
C GLN A 31 18.71 0.64 -11.10
N LYS A 32 18.20 -0.35 -10.38
CA LYS A 32 16.76 -0.47 -10.09
C LYS A 32 16.23 0.73 -9.32
N ARG A 33 17.03 1.33 -8.43
CA ARG A 33 16.66 2.57 -7.73
C ARG A 33 16.42 3.75 -8.67
N ASN A 34 17.01 3.77 -9.87
CA ASN A 34 16.75 4.80 -10.88
C ASN A 34 15.34 4.68 -11.50
N ALA A 35 14.62 3.57 -11.27
CA ALA A 35 13.22 3.42 -11.63
C ALA A 35 12.29 4.32 -10.81
N ILE A 36 12.75 4.78 -9.63
CA ILE A 36 11.96 5.55 -8.68
C ILE A 36 12.03 7.03 -9.07
N GLY A 37 10.86 7.62 -9.36
CA GLY A 37 10.72 9.03 -9.70
C GLY A 37 11.28 9.95 -8.62
N THR A 38 11.97 11.01 -9.06
CA THR A 38 12.42 12.10 -8.17
C THR A 38 11.38 13.21 -8.15
N TYR A 39 11.49 14.15 -7.20
CA TYR A 39 10.52 15.23 -7.02
C TYR A 39 10.11 15.98 -8.30
N GLY A 40 11.05 16.21 -9.22
CA GLY A 40 10.81 16.91 -10.49
C GLY A 40 10.57 16.00 -11.71
N HIS A 41 10.63 14.68 -11.53
CA HIS A 41 10.50 13.69 -12.61
C HIS A 41 9.60 12.50 -12.23
N SER A 42 8.81 12.66 -11.17
CA SER A 42 7.81 11.67 -10.79
C SER A 42 6.51 11.93 -11.54
N GLY A 43 5.75 10.87 -11.81
CA GLY A 43 4.44 10.95 -12.43
C GLY A 43 3.35 10.33 -11.56
N TRP A 44 2.12 10.33 -12.09
CA TRP A 44 1.01 9.60 -11.47
C TRP A 44 1.12 8.10 -11.79
N PRO A 45 0.76 7.21 -10.85
CA PRO A 45 0.57 5.81 -11.16
C PRO A 45 -0.46 5.61 -12.28
N SER A 46 -0.31 4.58 -13.08
CA SER A 46 -1.21 4.27 -14.21
C SER A 46 -2.45 3.47 -13.80
N TYR A 47 -2.89 3.59 -12.54
CA TYR A 47 -4.13 2.96 -12.09
C TYR A 47 -5.33 3.70 -12.70
N GLU A 48 -6.23 2.95 -13.34
CA GLU A 48 -7.45 3.47 -13.94
C GLU A 48 -8.64 2.65 -13.42
N ASP A 49 -9.73 3.35 -13.10
CA ASP A 49 -11.04 2.79 -12.75
C ASP A 49 -11.99 3.21 -13.87
N ARG A 50 -12.21 2.34 -14.85
CA ARG A 50 -13.04 2.66 -16.03
C ARG A 50 -14.48 2.23 -15.85
N ASP A 51 -14.74 1.27 -14.98
CA ASP A 51 -16.09 0.77 -14.70
C ASP A 51 -16.79 1.54 -13.56
N GLY A 52 -16.05 2.36 -12.82
CA GLY A 52 -16.53 3.26 -11.78
C GLY A 52 -16.86 2.55 -10.47
N ASP A 53 -16.28 1.37 -10.22
CA ASP A 53 -16.53 0.57 -9.01
C ASP A 53 -15.71 1.03 -7.79
N GLY A 54 -14.77 1.96 -7.99
CA GLY A 54 -13.90 2.53 -6.97
C GLY A 54 -12.56 1.80 -6.80
N PHE A 55 -12.27 0.78 -7.61
CA PHE A 55 -11.01 0.05 -7.63
C PHE A 55 -10.32 0.16 -9.01
N PRO A 56 -8.99 0.01 -9.07
CA PRO A 56 -8.30 -0.09 -10.35
C PRO A 56 -8.74 -1.34 -11.14
N ASP A 57 -9.04 -1.18 -12.43
CA ASP A 57 -9.30 -2.28 -13.38
C ASP A 57 -8.15 -3.29 -13.41
N GLU A 58 -6.91 -2.80 -13.24
CA GLU A 58 -5.66 -3.56 -13.33
C GLU A 58 -4.71 -3.12 -12.21
N TRP A 59 -4.25 -4.08 -11.42
CA TRP A 59 -3.28 -3.85 -10.36
C TRP A 59 -1.83 -3.96 -10.85
N LYS A 60 -1.60 -4.67 -11.95
CA LYS A 60 -0.28 -4.81 -12.57
C LYS A 60 -0.05 -3.72 -13.61
N VAL A 61 0.27 -2.52 -13.12
CA VAL A 61 0.56 -1.35 -13.97
C VAL A 61 2.06 -1.14 -14.14
N ARG A 62 2.46 -0.50 -15.25
CA ARG A 62 3.87 -0.13 -15.49
C ARG A 62 4.35 0.88 -14.45
N PHE A 63 3.65 2.01 -14.33
CA PHE A 63 3.96 3.04 -13.34
C PHE A 63 3.10 2.82 -12.10
N THR A 64 3.75 2.37 -11.02
CA THR A 64 3.11 2.09 -9.72
C THR A 64 3.53 3.12 -8.68
N LEU A 65 2.88 3.13 -7.52
CA LEU A 65 3.32 3.93 -6.37
C LEU A 65 4.60 3.33 -5.76
N ALA A 66 5.59 4.17 -5.45
CA ALA A 66 6.74 3.81 -4.63
C ALA A 66 6.33 3.67 -3.16
N ALA A 67 5.53 2.63 -2.87
CA ALA A 67 5.05 2.35 -1.53
C ALA A 67 6.15 1.71 -0.67
N GLY A 68 6.09 1.93 0.64
CA GLY A 68 7.01 1.31 1.57
C GLY A 68 6.63 1.59 3.01
N VAL A 69 7.10 0.71 3.89
CA VAL A 69 7.03 0.87 5.34
C VAL A 69 8.39 1.32 5.85
N VAL A 70 8.40 2.30 6.75
CA VAL A 70 9.65 2.81 7.36
C VAL A 70 10.24 1.79 8.34
N SER A 71 9.37 1.05 9.03
CA SER A 71 9.74 -0.01 9.98
C SER A 71 9.51 -1.37 9.32
N ALA A 72 10.58 -1.99 8.83
CA ALA A 72 10.51 -3.29 8.17
C ALA A 72 11.74 -4.14 8.48
N PRO A 73 11.61 -5.48 8.47
CA PRO A 73 12.77 -6.37 8.37
C PRO A 73 13.45 -6.19 7.00
N ALA A 74 14.64 -6.77 6.85
CA ALA A 74 15.28 -6.84 5.54
C ALA A 74 14.42 -7.69 4.57
N HIS A 75 14.19 -7.19 3.37
CA HIS A 75 13.37 -7.84 2.34
C HIS A 75 13.79 -7.39 0.94
N HIS A 76 13.28 -8.06 -0.09
CA HIS A 76 13.40 -7.60 -1.47
C HIS A 76 12.13 -6.85 -1.90
N GLU A 77 12.29 -5.75 -2.63
CA GLU A 77 11.17 -4.93 -3.10
C GLU A 77 11.22 -4.71 -4.61
N GLN A 78 10.10 -5.00 -5.29
CA GLN A 78 9.90 -4.82 -6.74
C GLN A 78 8.73 -3.88 -7.08
N PHE A 79 8.06 -3.33 -6.06
CA PHE A 79 6.90 -2.44 -6.10
C PHE A 79 5.66 -3.00 -6.82
N GLN A 80 5.60 -4.32 -7.01
CA GLN A 80 4.49 -4.99 -7.67
C GLN A 80 3.55 -5.69 -6.68
N VAL A 81 2.27 -5.70 -7.03
CA VAL A 81 1.25 -6.46 -6.29
C VAL A 81 1.38 -7.94 -6.59
N HIS A 82 1.29 -8.77 -5.55
CA HIS A 82 1.16 -10.22 -5.69
C HIS A 82 -0.29 -10.56 -6.05
N ILE A 83 -0.57 -10.73 -7.33
CA ILE A 83 -1.93 -11.03 -7.84
C ILE A 83 -2.51 -12.38 -7.36
N HIS A 84 -1.66 -13.28 -6.85
CA HIS A 84 -2.06 -14.64 -6.44
C HIS A 84 -1.92 -14.88 -4.94
N GLY A 85 -1.62 -13.86 -4.14
CA GLY A 85 -1.46 -14.06 -2.71
C GLY A 85 -0.93 -12.85 -1.96
N ARG A 86 -0.72 -13.05 -0.67
CA ARG A 86 -0.04 -12.08 0.19
C ARG A 86 1.47 -12.28 0.09
N ARG A 87 2.21 -11.18 0.25
CA ARG A 87 3.65 -11.24 0.54
C ARG A 87 3.93 -12.09 1.77
N GLN A 88 5.00 -12.86 1.73
CA GLN A 88 5.44 -13.64 2.88
C GLN A 88 6.44 -12.84 3.72
N PRO A 89 6.42 -13.03 5.05
CA PRO A 89 7.32 -12.32 5.96
C PRO A 89 8.77 -12.76 5.79
N ALA A 90 9.69 -12.01 6.39
CA ALA A 90 11.08 -12.42 6.56
C ALA A 90 11.16 -13.75 7.34
N VAL A 91 12.15 -14.58 7.02
CA VAL A 91 12.30 -15.93 7.58
C VAL A 91 13.46 -15.99 8.54
N GLU A 92 13.37 -16.89 9.53
CA GLU A 92 14.46 -17.13 10.46
C GLU A 92 15.69 -17.73 9.73
N MET A 93 16.86 -17.18 10.00
CA MET A 93 18.13 -17.64 9.49
C MET A 93 18.48 -18.99 10.13
N THR A 94 18.56 -20.03 9.31
CA THR A 94 18.98 -21.36 9.77
C THR A 94 20.49 -21.37 10.04
N GLY A 95 20.90 -21.93 11.18
CA GLY A 95 22.33 -22.06 11.52
C GLY A 95 22.99 -20.77 12.01
N SER A 96 22.21 -19.81 12.50
CA SER A 96 22.74 -18.62 13.17
C SER A 96 23.61 -19.01 14.37
N HIS A 97 24.81 -18.45 14.46
CA HIS A 97 25.68 -18.55 15.64
C HIS A 97 25.34 -17.52 16.72
N HIS A 98 24.33 -16.68 16.49
CA HIS A 98 23.89 -15.68 17.44
C HIS A 98 23.01 -16.32 18.53
N GLN A 99 23.03 -15.74 19.74
CA GLN A 99 22.20 -16.19 20.86
C GLN A 99 20.72 -15.79 20.73
N TYR A 100 20.35 -15.16 19.62
CA TYR A 100 19.02 -14.63 19.35
C TYR A 100 18.60 -14.98 17.92
N THR A 101 17.28 -15.05 17.70
CA THR A 101 16.69 -15.24 16.38
C THR A 101 17.05 -14.09 15.47
N VAL A 102 17.50 -14.42 14.26
CA VAL A 102 17.84 -13.45 13.21
C VAL A 102 16.93 -13.74 12.03
N HIS A 103 16.18 -12.73 11.60
CA HIS A 103 15.35 -12.81 10.40
C HIS A 103 16.11 -12.22 9.21
N VAL A 104 16.00 -12.91 8.08
CA VAL A 104 16.61 -12.55 6.79
C VAL A 104 15.50 -12.46 5.73
N PRO A 105 15.75 -11.79 4.59
CA PRO A 105 14.80 -11.78 3.49
C PRO A 105 14.38 -13.21 3.14
N ASN A 106 13.08 -13.40 2.93
CA ASN A 106 12.57 -14.69 2.51
C ASN A 106 13.12 -15.01 1.11
N PRO A 107 13.85 -16.12 0.93
CA PRO A 107 14.45 -16.45 -0.35
C PRO A 107 13.40 -16.78 -1.42
N ASN A 108 12.14 -17.03 -1.05
CA ASN A 108 11.06 -17.29 -2.02
C ASN A 108 10.24 -16.03 -2.36
N GLU A 109 10.57 -14.89 -1.76
CA GLU A 109 9.84 -13.63 -1.96
C GLU A 109 10.66 -12.65 -2.77
N ASP A 110 10.06 -12.20 -3.87
CA ASP A 110 10.56 -11.10 -4.69
C ASP A 110 12.06 -11.20 -4.97
N GLN A 111 12.53 -12.41 -5.34
CA GLN A 111 13.96 -12.67 -5.50
C GLN A 111 14.62 -11.63 -6.40
N ASP A 112 13.97 -11.27 -7.51
CA ASP A 112 14.42 -10.25 -8.47
C ASP A 112 14.15 -8.81 -8.01
N GLY A 113 13.76 -8.57 -6.76
CA GLY A 113 13.58 -7.24 -6.18
C GLY A 113 14.91 -6.60 -5.78
N MET A 114 14.85 -5.33 -5.40
CA MET A 114 15.99 -4.65 -4.77
C MET A 114 16.12 -5.07 -3.32
N TYR A 115 17.33 -5.30 -2.83
CA TYR A 115 17.55 -5.50 -1.41
C TYR A 115 17.25 -4.22 -0.63
N LYS A 116 16.32 -4.31 0.32
CA LYS A 116 16.00 -3.25 1.28
C LYS A 116 16.53 -3.69 2.63
N SER A 117 17.54 -2.97 3.12
CA SER A 117 18.01 -3.16 4.49
C SER A 117 16.86 -2.93 5.46
N GLY A 118 16.75 -3.80 6.45
CA GLY A 118 15.81 -3.64 7.55
C GLY A 118 16.20 -2.47 8.46
N THR A 119 15.19 -1.92 9.12
CA THR A 119 15.33 -0.90 10.18
C THR A 119 14.90 -1.43 11.55
N LEU A 120 14.20 -2.56 11.57
CA LEU A 120 13.79 -3.25 12.80
C LEU A 120 14.93 -4.05 13.43
N PRO A 121 14.85 -4.34 14.74
CA PRO A 121 15.68 -5.37 15.35
C PRO A 121 15.59 -6.68 14.57
N VAL A 122 16.73 -7.36 14.41
CA VAL A 122 16.80 -8.61 13.62
C VAL A 122 15.94 -9.76 14.16
N SER A 123 15.44 -9.63 15.39
CA SER A 123 14.48 -10.57 15.98
C SER A 123 13.05 -10.40 15.47
N GLU A 124 12.75 -9.35 14.71
CA GLU A 124 11.41 -9.08 14.18
C GLU A 124 11.30 -9.49 12.70
N SER A 125 10.20 -10.15 12.34
CA SER A 125 9.97 -10.70 11.00
C SER A 125 8.98 -9.91 10.14
N VAL A 126 8.30 -8.92 10.72
CA VAL A 126 7.24 -8.13 10.08
C VAL A 126 7.32 -6.67 10.48
N GLY A 127 6.95 -5.79 9.55
CA GLY A 127 6.76 -4.37 9.84
C GLY A 127 5.53 -4.13 10.73
N VAL A 128 5.60 -3.11 11.57
CA VAL A 128 4.48 -2.66 12.41
C VAL A 128 4.05 -1.26 12.02
N HIS A 129 2.75 -0.98 12.11
CA HIS A 129 2.19 0.37 12.03
C HIS A 129 1.86 0.83 13.46
N SER A 130 2.16 2.08 13.79
CA SER A 130 1.69 2.66 15.06
C SER A 130 0.27 3.15 14.89
N MET A 131 -0.59 2.79 15.86
CA MET A 131 -1.97 3.23 16.01
C MET A 131 -2.01 4.67 16.52
N GLN A 132 -1.42 5.60 15.77
CA GLN A 132 -1.51 7.02 16.09
C GLN A 132 -2.68 7.62 15.31
N ASP A 133 -3.49 8.41 15.99
CA ASP A 133 -4.64 9.07 15.38
C ASP A 133 -4.20 9.89 14.16
N VAL A 134 -4.86 9.66 13.01
CA VAL A 134 -4.56 10.34 11.75
C VAL A 134 -5.49 11.55 11.60
N PRO A 135 -4.96 12.77 11.40
CA PRO A 135 -5.81 13.95 11.24
C PRO A 135 -6.59 13.89 9.92
N VAL A 136 -7.88 14.17 9.98
CA VAL A 136 -8.76 14.29 8.81
C VAL A 136 -9.18 15.75 8.66
N PHE A 137 -8.97 16.32 7.47
CA PHE A 137 -9.40 17.68 7.15
C PHE A 137 -10.54 17.61 6.13
N THR A 138 -11.68 18.20 6.45
CA THR A 138 -12.87 18.22 5.59
C THR A 138 -13.27 19.64 5.24
N GLN A 139 -13.93 19.82 4.08
CA GLN A 139 -14.45 21.10 3.62
C GLN A 139 -15.77 20.87 2.88
N GLY A 140 -16.72 21.80 3.02
CA GLY A 140 -18.03 21.76 2.38
C GLY A 140 -19.18 21.46 3.35
N PRO A 141 -20.43 21.40 2.85
CA PRO A 141 -21.59 21.08 3.68
C PRO A 141 -21.45 19.72 4.36
N GLY A 142 -21.67 19.63 5.68
CA GLY A 142 -21.49 18.39 6.45
C GLY A 142 -20.07 18.19 7.01
N SER A 143 -19.11 19.07 6.69
CA SER A 143 -17.74 19.02 7.25
C SER A 143 -17.74 19.14 8.78
N GLU A 144 -18.72 19.83 9.36
CA GLU A 144 -18.93 19.96 10.80
C GLU A 144 -19.20 18.65 11.54
N LEU A 145 -19.48 17.57 10.82
CA LEU A 145 -19.68 16.23 11.37
C LEU A 145 -18.36 15.48 11.57
N PHE A 146 -17.28 15.94 10.93
CA PHE A 146 -15.94 15.38 11.04
C PHE A 146 -15.10 16.19 12.04
N ARG A 147 -15.55 16.23 13.30
CA ARG A 147 -14.89 16.96 14.39
C ARG A 147 -14.66 16.06 15.61
N GLY A 148 -13.54 16.28 16.28
CA GLY A 148 -13.15 15.52 17.48
C GLY A 148 -12.42 14.22 17.14
N VAL A 149 -12.31 13.35 18.16
CA VAL A 149 -11.73 12.01 17.98
C VAL A 149 -12.85 11.07 17.57
N MET A 150 -12.66 10.38 16.46
CA MET A 150 -13.66 9.50 15.85
C MET A 150 -13.01 8.19 15.46
N ASP A 151 -13.78 7.09 15.53
CA ASP A 151 -13.33 5.83 14.97
C ASP A 151 -13.33 5.90 13.43
N ASN A 152 -12.39 5.20 12.79
CA ASN A 152 -12.29 5.19 11.33
C ASN A 152 -13.59 4.68 10.67
N THR A 153 -14.27 3.69 11.26
CA THR A 153 -15.55 3.19 10.74
C THR A 153 -16.65 4.25 10.82
N GLN A 154 -16.64 5.07 11.87
CA GLN A 154 -17.58 6.18 12.02
C GLN A 154 -17.35 7.26 10.96
N SER A 155 -16.09 7.50 10.55
CA SER A 155 -15.79 8.45 9.47
C SER A 155 -16.33 7.98 8.11
N GLN A 156 -16.34 6.66 7.87
CA GLN A 156 -16.86 6.07 6.64
C GLN A 156 -18.39 6.01 6.60
N PHE A 157 -19.04 5.68 7.73
CA PHE A 157 -20.48 5.54 7.84
C PHE A 157 -21.14 6.73 8.52
N SER A 158 -20.60 7.93 8.30
CA SER A 158 -21.08 9.19 8.88
C SER A 158 -22.63 9.24 8.96
N PRO A 159 -23.20 9.84 10.03
CA PRO A 159 -24.61 9.72 10.33
C PRO A 159 -25.51 10.14 9.15
N PRO A 160 -26.72 9.57 9.02
CA PRO A 160 -27.64 9.75 7.88
C PRO A 160 -28.03 11.21 7.55
N GLU A 161 -27.60 12.19 8.34
CA GLU A 161 -27.73 13.62 8.04
C GLU A 161 -26.82 14.09 6.90
N ILE A 162 -25.69 13.42 6.61
CA ILE A 162 -24.85 13.73 5.43
C ILE A 162 -25.60 13.44 4.13
N ASN A 163 -26.35 12.33 4.09
CA ASN A 163 -27.15 11.96 2.92
C ASN A 163 -28.29 12.93 2.62
N LYS A 164 -28.78 13.68 3.63
CA LYS A 164 -29.79 14.72 3.42
C LYS A 164 -29.22 15.97 2.74
N THR A 165 -27.93 16.22 2.91
CA THR A 165 -27.25 17.40 2.36
C THR A 165 -26.66 17.15 0.97
N LEU A 166 -26.27 15.90 0.68
CA LEU A 166 -25.65 15.51 -0.59
C LEU A 166 -26.61 14.95 -1.64
N ALA A 167 -27.86 14.60 -1.28
CA ALA A 167 -28.86 14.02 -2.20
C ALA A 167 -28.33 12.85 -3.06
N LEU A 168 -27.32 12.13 -2.56
CA LEU A 168 -26.78 10.95 -3.23
C LEU A 168 -27.71 9.77 -2.94
N PRO A 169 -28.23 9.08 -3.97
CA PRO A 169 -29.09 7.93 -3.77
C PRO A 169 -28.28 6.81 -3.09
N ILE A 170 -28.76 6.36 -1.93
CA ILE A 170 -28.24 5.19 -1.26
C ILE A 170 -28.60 3.96 -2.12
N PRO A 171 -27.65 3.18 -2.66
CA PRO A 171 -27.99 1.88 -3.20
C PRO A 171 -28.34 0.98 -2.01
N PHE A 172 -29.63 0.78 -1.77
CA PHE A 172 -30.10 -0.27 -0.87
C PHE A 172 -29.61 -1.62 -1.41
N PRO A 173 -29.02 -2.51 -0.58
CA PRO A 173 -28.86 -3.90 -0.98
C PRO A 173 -30.24 -4.53 -1.12
N ALA A 174 -30.47 -5.20 -2.24
CA ALA A 174 -31.68 -5.97 -2.47
C ALA A 174 -31.89 -6.97 -1.33
N LEU A 175 -33.02 -6.84 -0.64
CA LEU A 175 -33.51 -7.75 0.39
C LEU A 175 -33.53 -9.20 -0.14
N LEU A 176 -32.73 -10.06 0.49
CA LEU A 176 -33.06 -11.49 0.61
C LEU A 176 -34.29 -11.59 1.52
N THR A 177 -35.48 -11.70 0.94
CA THR A 177 -36.69 -12.00 1.71
C THR A 177 -36.66 -13.47 2.14
N GLU A 178 -36.50 -13.69 3.44
CA GLU A 178 -36.81 -14.95 4.11
C GLU A 178 -38.30 -15.29 3.94
N ASN A 179 -38.59 -16.46 3.36
CA ASN A 179 -39.91 -17.07 3.43
C ASN A 179 -39.98 -17.96 4.68
N LEU A 180 -40.50 -17.42 5.78
CA LEU A 180 -41.05 -18.23 6.88
C LEU A 180 -42.44 -17.67 7.23
N LEU A 181 -43.48 -18.42 6.88
CA LEU A 181 -44.85 -18.21 7.36
C LEU A 181 -45.23 -19.36 8.29
N PRO A 182 -45.84 -19.04 9.44
CA PRO A 182 -46.96 -19.84 9.93
C PRO A 182 -48.16 -18.98 10.35
N PRO A 183 -49.39 -19.54 10.43
CA PRO A 183 -50.53 -18.91 11.08
C PRO A 183 -50.43 -18.95 12.62
#